data_AF-A0A951I7G6-F1
#
_entry.id   AF-A0A951I7G6-F1
#
_cell.length_a   1.000
_cell.length_b   1.000
_cell.length_c   1.000
_cell.angle_alpha   90.00
_cell.angle_beta   90.00
_cell.angle_gamma   90.00
#
_symmetry.space_group_name_H-M   'P 1'
#
loop_
_entity.id
_entity.type
_entity.pdbx_description
1 polymer ?
#
loop_
_entity_poly.entity_id
_entity_poly.type
_entity_poly.pdbx_seq_one_letter_code
_entity_poly.pdbx_strand_id
1 'polypeptide(L)'
;SIVFALFFNVLLFIVAPLLLTNAIFIAAGWANVPDEAASVQQQQTQSAATDNSGAVNNVPAAEQPWYASTWKSVRTYLHPVRPSVAFNLIDGMIRMSFFLIMIFSFSLLKDIRRVFEYHGAEHKTVFTWEAGLPLTVENARTQPRQHPRCGTSFLMVVMLVSIVLFSIIKFDSLIYNMLVRVALIPLVAGLSYEIIRLSAKKEGSFIFRLITLPGVWLQNITTKEPDDQQLEVAIEALKESLKLEPQPEAAAAPLA
;
A
#
# COMPACT_ATOMS: atom_id res chain seq x y z
N SER A 1 4.73 -5.43 20.01
CA SER A 1 5.82 -4.47 20.22
C SER A 1 5.96 -3.57 19.00
N ILE A 2 6.12 -2.26 19.18
CA ILE A 2 6.32 -1.29 18.09
C ILE A 2 7.52 -1.67 17.21
N VAL A 3 8.59 -2.18 17.83
CA VAL A 3 9.80 -2.63 17.11
C VAL A 3 9.49 -3.75 16.12
N PHE A 4 8.69 -4.72 16.55
CA PHE A 4 8.24 -5.82 15.67
C PHE A 4 7.41 -5.29 14.51
N ALA A 5 6.48 -4.37 14.76
CA ALA A 5 5.65 -3.79 13.71
C ALA A 5 6.49 -3.01 12.70
N LEU A 6 7.45 -2.20 13.15
CA LEU A 6 8.37 -1.47 12.27
C LEU A 6 9.20 -2.44 11.42
N PHE A 7 9.79 -3.47 12.04
CA PHE A 7 10.56 -4.48 11.33
C PHE A 7 9.71 -5.21 10.28
N PHE A 8 8.52 -5.66 10.66
CA PHE A 8 7.58 -6.34 9.76
C PHE A 8 7.21 -5.46 8.56
N ASN A 9 6.93 -4.17 8.79
CA ASN A 9 6.62 -3.23 7.71
C ASN A 9 7.81 -3.02 6.76
N VAL A 10 9.03 -2.87 7.29
CA VAL A 10 10.24 -2.76 6.47
C VAL A 10 10.45 -4.02 5.63
N LEU A 11 10.28 -5.20 6.24
CA LEU A 11 10.43 -6.47 5.54
C LEU A 11 9.38 -6.61 4.43
N LEU A 12 8.10 -6.41 4.76
CA LEU A 12 6.97 -6.65 3.86
C LEU A 12 6.91 -5.63 2.73
N PHE A 13 7.20 -4.36 3.01
CA PHE A 13 7.01 -3.30 2.03
C PHE A 13 8.30 -2.84 1.38
N ILE A 14 9.48 -3.04 1.95
CA ILE A 14 10.75 -2.59 1.34
C ILE A 14 11.54 -3.79 0.81
N VAL A 15 11.83 -4.76 1.68
CA VAL A 15 12.74 -5.85 1.33
C VAL A 15 12.08 -6.86 0.39
N ALA A 16 10.89 -7.38 0.73
CA ALA A 16 10.23 -8.43 -0.05
C ALA A 16 9.87 -7.98 -1.49
N PRO A 17 9.32 -6.79 -1.74
CA PRO A 17 9.05 -6.31 -3.09
C PRO A 17 10.32 -6.14 -3.91
N LEU A 18 11.40 -5.62 -3.31
CA LEU A 18 12.66 -5.41 -3.99
C LEU A 18 13.31 -6.74 -4.40
N LEU A 19 13.32 -7.72 -3.48
CA LEU A 19 13.82 -9.07 -3.76
C LEU A 19 13.01 -9.74 -4.88
N LEU A 20 11.68 -9.65 -4.82
CA LEU A 20 10.80 -10.24 -5.82
C LEU A 20 10.99 -9.57 -7.20
N THR A 21 11.08 -8.24 -7.23
CA THR A 21 11.32 -7.49 -8.47
C THR A 21 12.67 -7.87 -9.08
N ASN A 22 13.74 -7.90 -8.30
CA ASN A 22 15.07 -8.30 -8.77
C ASN A 22 15.07 -9.76 -9.28
N ALA A 23 14.39 -10.68 -8.58
CA ALA A 23 14.26 -12.06 -9.02
C ALA A 23 13.53 -12.19 -10.37
N ILE A 24 12.42 -11.45 -10.55
CA ILE A 24 11.66 -11.42 -11.82
C ILE A 24 12.53 -10.90 -12.97
N PHE A 25 13.25 -9.79 -12.76
CA PHE A 25 14.07 -9.18 -13.80
C PHE A 25 15.26 -10.07 -14.22
N ILE A 26 15.88 -10.75 -13.26
CA ILE A 26 16.95 -11.72 -13.54
C ILE A 26 16.39 -12.94 -14.27
N ALA A 27 15.27 -13.50 -13.82
CA ALA A 27 14.62 -14.65 -14.46
C ALA A 27 14.15 -14.33 -15.89
N ALA A 28 13.72 -13.09 -16.15
CA ALA A 28 13.33 -12.63 -17.48
C ALA A 28 14.52 -12.27 -18.39
N GLY A 29 15.76 -12.34 -17.90
CA GLY A 29 16.97 -11.97 -18.67
C GLY A 29 17.11 -10.47 -18.92
N TRP A 30 16.35 -9.62 -18.21
CA TRP A 30 16.39 -8.15 -18.35
C TRP A 30 17.47 -7.51 -17.48
N ALA A 31 18.11 -8.31 -16.64
CA ALA A 31 19.09 -7.88 -15.66
C ALA A 31 20.20 -8.94 -15.54
N ASN A 32 21.45 -8.51 -15.48
CA ASN A 32 22.58 -9.42 -15.32
C ASN A 32 22.59 -9.93 -13.87
N VAL A 33 22.87 -11.23 -13.69
CA VAL A 33 23.17 -11.77 -12.37
C VAL A 33 24.34 -10.95 -11.80
N PRO A 34 24.23 -10.37 -10.59
CA PRO A 34 25.33 -9.60 -10.03
C PRO A 34 26.60 -10.47 -9.96
N ASP A 35 27.76 -9.90 -10.28
CA ASP A 35 29.03 -10.63 -10.44
C ASP A 35 29.37 -11.55 -9.23
N GLU A 36 28.93 -11.17 -8.03
CA GLU A 36 29.08 -11.97 -6.80
C GLU A 36 28.21 -13.24 -6.79
N ALA A 37 26.99 -13.22 -7.33
CA ALA A 37 26.16 -14.43 -7.44
C ALA A 37 26.64 -15.36 -8.57
N ALA A 38 27.17 -14.80 -9.66
CA ALA A 38 27.85 -15.57 -10.70
C ALA A 38 29.10 -16.29 -10.13
N SER A 39 29.86 -15.63 -9.25
CA SER A 39 31.01 -16.25 -8.57
C SER A 39 30.60 -17.41 -7.64
N VAL A 40 29.44 -17.34 -6.97
CA VAL A 40 28.93 -18.41 -6.08
C VAL A 40 28.51 -19.65 -6.88
N GLN A 41 27.87 -19.48 -8.04
CA GLN A 41 27.53 -20.58 -8.94
C GLN A 41 28.79 -21.23 -9.55
N GLN A 42 29.77 -20.44 -9.97
CA GLN A 42 31.06 -20.96 -10.46
C GLN A 42 31.82 -21.73 -9.38
N GLN A 43 31.82 -21.25 -8.13
CA GLN A 43 32.54 -21.89 -7.03
C GLN A 43 31.88 -23.20 -6.58
N GLN A 44 30.54 -23.32 -6.65
CA GLN A 44 29.84 -24.59 -6.43
C GLN A 44 30.05 -25.58 -7.57
N THR A 45 30.10 -25.11 -8.82
CA THR A 45 30.31 -25.99 -9.99
C THR A 45 31.76 -26.46 -10.09
N GLN A 46 32.73 -25.62 -9.69
CA GLN A 46 34.13 -26.02 -9.58
C GLN A 46 34.36 -27.00 -8.43
N SER A 47 33.76 -26.79 -7.25
CA SER A 47 33.90 -27.71 -6.11
C SER A 47 33.39 -29.12 -6.41
N ALA A 48 32.32 -29.25 -7.21
CA ALA A 48 31.80 -30.54 -7.69
C ALA A 48 32.68 -31.19 -8.79
N ALA A 49 33.54 -30.41 -9.46
CA ALA A 49 34.42 -30.89 -10.54
C ALA A 49 35.84 -31.24 -10.06
N THR A 50 36.28 -30.76 -8.89
CA THR A 50 37.64 -31.01 -8.34
C THR A 50 37.81 -32.29 -7.51
N ASP A 51 36.80 -33.15 -7.40
CA ASP A 51 36.87 -34.36 -6.56
C ASP A 51 37.68 -35.53 -7.18
N ASN A 52 38.53 -35.26 -8.18
CA ASN A 52 39.29 -36.28 -8.92
C ASN A 52 40.79 -35.97 -9.07
N SER A 53 41.42 -35.34 -8.09
CA SER A 53 42.89 -35.33 -7.99
C SER A 53 43.36 -35.16 -6.55
N GLY A 54 44.20 -36.10 -6.11
CA GLY A 54 44.50 -36.36 -4.71
C GLY A 54 45.32 -35.30 -3.97
N ALA A 55 45.23 -35.43 -2.64
CA ALA A 55 46.16 -34.98 -1.61
C ALA A 55 46.55 -33.49 -1.61
N VAL A 56 45.71 -32.65 -1.00
CA VAL A 56 46.16 -31.41 -0.34
C VAL A 56 45.40 -31.27 0.99
N ASN A 57 46.14 -30.94 2.05
CA ASN A 57 45.72 -30.80 3.44
C ASN A 57 44.28 -30.29 3.67
N ASN A 58 43.39 -31.19 4.12
CA ASN A 58 42.05 -30.85 4.58
C ASN A 58 42.12 -30.15 5.95
N VAL A 59 42.30 -28.84 5.96
CA VAL A 59 41.64 -28.02 6.99
C VAL A 59 40.15 -28.10 6.63
N PRO A 60 39.25 -28.61 7.49
CA PRO A 60 37.83 -28.61 7.17
C PRO A 60 37.45 -27.15 6.93
N ALA A 61 37.07 -26.81 5.70
CA ALA A 61 36.51 -25.51 5.39
C ALA A 61 35.35 -25.34 6.37
N ALA A 62 35.49 -24.40 7.30
CA ALA A 62 34.46 -24.14 8.31
C ALA A 62 33.14 -24.05 7.55
N GLU A 63 32.24 -25.02 7.77
CA GLU A 63 30.98 -25.10 7.06
C GLU A 63 30.31 -23.75 7.24
N GLN A 64 30.28 -22.97 6.17
CA GLN A 64 29.73 -21.63 6.22
C GLN A 64 28.28 -21.82 6.69
N PRO A 65 27.89 -21.21 7.81
CA PRO A 65 26.57 -21.45 8.36
C PRO A 65 25.51 -21.18 7.31
N TRP A 66 24.41 -21.93 7.30
CA TRP A 66 23.35 -21.77 6.30
C TRP A 66 22.84 -20.32 6.17
N TYR A 67 22.93 -19.54 7.25
CA TYR A 67 22.58 -18.11 7.24
C TYR A 67 23.60 -17.24 6.49
N ALA A 68 24.87 -17.63 6.39
CA ALA A 68 25.91 -16.86 5.70
C ALA A 68 25.71 -16.89 4.18
N SER A 69 25.37 -18.05 3.60
CA SER A 69 24.99 -18.17 2.18
C SER A 69 23.67 -17.48 1.89
N THR A 70 22.67 -17.66 2.77
CA THR A 70 21.36 -17.00 2.66
C THR A 70 21.50 -15.49 2.74
N TRP A 71 22.31 -14.97 3.67
CA TRP A 71 22.58 -13.54 3.83
C TRP A 71 23.36 -12.96 2.65
N LYS A 72 24.32 -13.70 2.09
CA LYS A 72 25.07 -13.30 0.89
C LYS A 72 24.14 -13.18 -0.31
N SER A 73 23.27 -14.18 -0.54
CA SER A 73 22.24 -14.12 -1.58
C SER A 73 21.30 -12.93 -1.35
N VAL A 74 20.76 -12.76 -0.14
CA VAL A 74 19.88 -11.62 0.18
C VAL A 74 20.56 -10.28 -0.08
N ARG A 75 21.84 -10.11 0.31
CA ARG A 75 22.64 -8.91 0.04
C ARG A 75 22.81 -8.65 -1.46
N THR A 76 23.05 -9.69 -2.24
CA THR A 76 23.22 -9.58 -3.70
C THR A 76 21.93 -9.16 -4.40
N TYR A 77 20.77 -9.64 -3.94
CA TYR A 77 19.45 -9.23 -4.46
C TYR A 77 18.91 -7.94 -3.81
N LEU A 78 19.62 -7.32 -2.85
CA LEU A 78 19.25 -6.03 -2.26
C LEU A 78 19.80 -4.83 -3.06
N HIS A 79 20.69 -5.06 -4.04
CA HIS A 79 21.14 -4.02 -4.96
C HIS A 79 20.25 -3.99 -6.22
N PRO A 80 19.61 -2.85 -6.56
CA PRO A 80 18.79 -2.74 -7.76
C PRO A 80 19.63 -2.99 -9.02
N VAL A 81 19.27 -3.99 -9.82
CA VAL A 81 20.16 -4.49 -10.89
C VAL A 81 20.19 -3.61 -12.14
N ARG A 82 19.32 -2.60 -12.25
CA ARG A 82 19.49 -1.36 -13.04
C ARG A 82 18.22 -0.51 -12.85
N PRO A 83 18.27 0.65 -12.19
CA PRO A 83 17.08 1.47 -11.96
C PRO A 83 16.60 2.08 -13.29
N SER A 84 15.66 1.39 -13.92
CA SER A 84 14.85 1.89 -15.03
C SER A 84 13.46 2.30 -14.52
N VAL A 85 12.77 3.16 -15.25
CA VAL A 85 11.38 3.53 -14.93
C VAL A 85 10.49 2.28 -14.86
N ALA A 86 10.70 1.32 -15.77
CA ALA A 86 9.99 0.05 -15.78
C ALA A 86 10.24 -0.78 -14.50
N PHE A 87 11.49 -0.83 -14.02
CA PHE A 87 11.83 -1.51 -12.77
C PHE A 87 11.09 -0.90 -11.58
N ASN A 88 11.13 0.43 -11.44
CA ASN A 88 10.47 1.11 -10.32
C ASN A 88 8.95 1.01 -10.38
N LEU A 89 8.39 1.02 -11.60
CA LEU A 89 6.95 0.84 -11.79
C LEU A 89 6.52 -0.57 -11.35
N ILE A 90 7.27 -1.61 -11.76
CA ILE A 90 6.98 -2.99 -11.38
C ILE A 90 7.16 -3.18 -9.86
N ASP A 91 8.23 -2.66 -9.25
CA ASP A 91 8.42 -2.70 -7.79
C ASP A 91 7.26 -2.03 -7.05
N GLY A 92 6.82 -0.86 -7.55
CA GLY A 92 5.67 -0.14 -7.02
C GLY A 92 4.38 -0.96 -7.11
N MET A 93 4.13 -1.62 -8.24
CA MET A 93 2.97 -2.50 -8.42
C MET A 93 3.03 -3.73 -7.52
N ILE A 94 4.20 -4.36 -7.37
CA ILE A 94 4.39 -5.49 -6.46
C ILE A 94 4.08 -5.05 -5.02
N ARG A 95 4.61 -3.92 -4.58
CA ARG A 95 4.34 -3.36 -3.24
C ARG A 95 2.86 -3.08 -3.02
N MET A 96 2.17 -2.55 -4.04
CA MET A 96 0.71 -2.40 -4.01
C MET A 96 0.02 -3.75 -3.84
N SER A 97 0.42 -4.79 -4.57
CA SER A 97 -0.13 -6.14 -4.41
C SER A 97 0.07 -6.68 -2.99
N PHE A 98 1.26 -6.53 -2.41
CA PHE A 98 1.52 -6.90 -1.02
C PHE A 98 0.58 -6.18 -0.04
N PHE A 99 0.36 -4.88 -0.23
CA PHE A 99 -0.57 -4.10 0.59
C PHE A 99 -2.00 -4.64 0.47
N LEU A 100 -2.48 -4.88 -0.75
CA LEU A 100 -3.83 -5.39 -0.98
C LEU A 100 -4.03 -6.79 -0.39
N ILE A 101 -3.05 -7.68 -0.57
CA ILE A 101 -3.07 -9.03 0.02
C ILE A 101 -3.10 -8.93 1.54
N MET A 102 -2.26 -8.09 2.15
CA MET A 102 -2.21 -7.90 3.59
C MET A 102 -3.57 -7.44 4.15
N ILE A 103 -4.15 -6.37 3.57
CA ILE A 103 -5.45 -5.85 4.01
C ILE A 103 -6.55 -6.90 3.80
N PHE A 104 -6.52 -7.62 2.68
CA PHE A 104 -7.44 -8.73 2.45
C PHE A 104 -7.31 -9.83 3.51
N SER A 105 -6.10 -10.28 3.83
CA SER A 105 -5.85 -11.27 4.87
C SER A 105 -6.35 -10.81 6.23
N PHE A 106 -6.12 -9.53 6.59
CA PHE A 106 -6.63 -8.98 7.84
C PHE A 106 -8.15 -8.86 7.86
N SER A 107 -8.79 -8.60 6.72
CA SER A 107 -10.27 -8.56 6.62
C SER A 107 -10.96 -9.86 7.01
N LEU A 108 -10.22 -10.98 7.04
CA LEU A 108 -10.72 -12.30 7.45
C LEU A 108 -10.73 -12.49 8.98
N LEU A 109 -9.99 -11.65 9.73
CA LEU A 109 -9.97 -11.68 11.18
C LEU A 109 -11.28 -11.10 11.72
N LYS A 110 -11.92 -11.78 12.68
CA LYS A 110 -13.24 -11.38 13.22
C LYS A 110 -13.27 -9.95 13.74
N ASP A 111 -12.25 -9.55 14.49
CA ASP A 111 -12.19 -8.21 15.09
C ASP A 111 -12.03 -7.11 14.02
N ILE A 112 -11.19 -7.36 13.00
CA ILE A 112 -10.99 -6.43 11.89
C ILE A 112 -12.25 -6.36 11.01
N ARG A 113 -12.91 -7.50 10.79
CA ARG A 113 -14.19 -7.54 10.09
C ARG A 113 -15.22 -6.66 10.80
N ARG A 114 -15.30 -6.73 12.13
CA ARG A 114 -16.18 -5.86 12.93
C ARG A 114 -15.87 -4.38 12.72
N VAL A 115 -14.60 -4.00 12.66
CA VAL A 115 -14.18 -2.62 12.33
C VAL A 115 -14.64 -2.22 10.93
N PHE A 116 -14.53 -3.10 9.94
CA PHE A 116 -15.00 -2.83 8.57
C PHE A 116 -16.53 -2.76 8.45
N GLU A 117 -17.27 -3.42 9.32
CA GLU A 117 -18.72 -3.25 9.44
C GLU A 117 -19.08 -1.84 9.97
N TYR A 118 -18.42 -1.38 11.04
CA TYR A 118 -18.60 0.01 11.54
C TYR A 118 -18.24 1.06 10.49
N HIS A 119 -17.18 0.83 9.71
CA HIS A 119 -16.83 1.68 8.58
C HIS A 119 -17.91 1.67 7.49
N GLY A 120 -18.53 0.53 7.23
CA GLY A 120 -19.71 0.46 6.36
C GLY A 120 -20.90 1.24 6.91
N ALA A 121 -21.13 1.20 8.23
CA ALA A 121 -22.18 1.97 8.90
C ALA A 121 -21.98 3.48 8.77
N GLU A 122 -20.75 3.95 8.92
CA GLU A 122 -20.37 5.36 8.71
C GLU A 122 -20.75 5.80 7.28
N HIS A 123 -20.29 5.07 6.26
CA HIS A 123 -20.57 5.42 4.87
C HIS A 123 -22.07 5.48 4.58
N LYS A 124 -22.83 4.48 5.05
CA LYS A 124 -24.27 4.45 4.86
C LYS A 124 -24.97 5.63 5.53
N THR A 125 -24.56 5.96 6.75
CA THR A 125 -25.10 7.08 7.52
C THR A 125 -24.81 8.43 6.84
N VAL A 126 -23.56 8.62 6.36
CA VAL A 126 -23.16 9.82 5.63
C VAL A 126 -23.98 9.97 4.35
N PHE A 127 -24.16 8.89 3.57
CA PHE A 127 -25.03 8.92 2.39
C PHE A 127 -26.48 9.29 2.72
N THR A 128 -27.04 8.79 3.83
CA THR A 128 -28.39 9.16 4.27
C THR A 128 -28.50 10.66 4.54
N TRP A 129 -27.50 11.21 5.23
CA TRP A 129 -27.44 12.65 5.51
C TRP A 129 -27.31 13.48 4.24
N GLU A 130 -26.42 13.09 3.32
CA GLU A 130 -26.19 13.78 2.05
C GLU A 130 -27.39 13.71 1.11
N ALA A 131 -28.17 12.63 1.17
CA ALA A 131 -29.44 12.49 0.48
C ALA A 131 -30.56 13.33 1.11
N GLY A 132 -30.32 14.02 2.23
CA GLY A 132 -31.31 14.80 2.97
C GLY A 132 -32.39 13.95 3.63
N LEU A 133 -32.15 12.64 3.81
CA LEU A 133 -33.10 11.73 4.42
C LEU A 133 -33.01 11.78 5.95
N PRO A 134 -34.11 11.49 6.68
CA PRO A 134 -34.05 11.34 8.13
C PRO A 134 -33.02 10.28 8.54
N LEU A 135 -32.16 10.63 9.50
CA LEU A 135 -31.13 9.74 10.05
C LEU A 135 -31.76 8.66 10.94
N THR A 136 -32.34 7.65 10.29
CA THR A 136 -32.89 6.43 10.90
C THR A 136 -32.21 5.19 10.33
N VAL A 137 -32.28 4.08 11.06
CA VAL A 137 -31.67 2.80 10.66
C VAL A 137 -32.23 2.32 9.32
N GLU A 138 -33.53 2.49 9.09
CA GLU A 138 -34.22 2.07 7.87
C GLU A 138 -33.68 2.80 6.63
N ASN A 139 -33.50 4.12 6.74
CA ASN A 139 -32.98 4.94 5.65
C ASN A 139 -31.48 4.71 5.43
N ALA A 140 -30.71 4.43 6.48
CA ALA A 140 -29.29 4.12 6.37
C ALA A 140 -29.04 2.75 5.77
N ARG A 141 -29.85 1.74 6.11
CA ARG A 141 -29.69 0.36 5.62
C ARG A 141 -29.63 0.27 4.09
N THR A 142 -30.44 1.09 3.41
CA THR A 142 -30.59 1.07 1.94
C THR A 142 -29.45 1.76 1.19
N GLN A 143 -28.63 2.56 1.88
CA GLN A 143 -27.53 3.29 1.24
C GLN A 143 -26.37 2.36 0.84
N PRO A 144 -25.59 2.73 -0.20
CA PRO A 144 -24.41 1.96 -0.57
C PRO A 144 -23.29 2.11 0.47
N ARG A 145 -22.44 1.08 0.57
CA ARG A 145 -21.26 1.12 1.44
C ARG A 145 -20.02 1.72 0.79
N GLN A 146 -20.05 2.00 -0.51
CA GLN A 146 -18.90 2.54 -1.24
C GLN A 146 -19.02 4.04 -1.40
N HIS A 147 -18.21 4.79 -0.64
CA HIS A 147 -18.23 6.24 -0.65
C HIS A 147 -17.02 6.81 -1.41
N PRO A 148 -17.22 7.63 -2.46
CA PRO A 148 -16.11 8.12 -3.29
C PRO A 148 -15.12 9.01 -2.52
N ARG A 149 -15.57 9.65 -1.42
CA ARG A 149 -14.75 10.55 -0.58
C ARG A 149 -14.14 9.89 0.66
N CYS A 150 -14.17 8.56 0.76
CA CYS A 150 -13.60 7.84 1.90
C CYS A 150 -12.06 7.99 1.98
N GLY A 151 -11.53 8.07 3.19
CA GLY A 151 -10.08 8.06 3.45
C GLY A 151 -9.35 6.81 2.94
N THR A 152 -10.03 5.66 2.80
CA THR A 152 -9.42 4.46 2.18
C THR A 152 -9.21 4.63 0.67
N SER A 153 -10.09 5.37 -0.02
CA SER A 153 -9.82 5.80 -1.39
C SER A 153 -8.63 6.75 -1.45
N PHE A 154 -8.47 7.62 -0.45
CA PHE A 154 -7.32 8.50 -0.34
C PHE A 154 -6.00 7.75 -0.22
N LEU A 155 -5.93 6.73 0.63
CA LEU A 155 -4.74 5.88 0.73
C LEU A 155 -4.38 5.22 -0.62
N MET A 156 -5.37 4.72 -1.37
CA MET A 156 -5.13 4.14 -2.70
C MET A 156 -4.60 5.15 -3.71
N VAL A 157 -5.16 6.36 -3.73
CA VAL A 157 -4.69 7.45 -4.61
C VAL A 157 -3.27 7.87 -4.22
N VAL A 158 -2.96 7.98 -2.92
CA VAL A 158 -1.60 8.26 -2.41
C VAL A 158 -0.61 7.22 -2.90
N MET A 159 -0.95 5.94 -2.82
CA MET A 159 -0.08 4.87 -3.29
C MET A 159 0.15 4.93 -4.80
N LEU A 160 -0.90 5.13 -5.61
CA LEU A 160 -0.77 5.25 -7.06
C LEU A 160 0.09 6.47 -7.47
N VAL A 161 -0.16 7.63 -6.86
CA VAL A 161 0.64 8.83 -7.08
C VAL A 161 2.10 8.59 -6.68
N SER A 162 2.34 7.91 -5.56
CA SER A 162 3.69 7.56 -5.09
C SER A 162 4.41 6.66 -6.09
N ILE A 163 3.75 5.64 -6.63
CA ILE A 163 4.33 4.73 -7.61
C ILE A 163 4.77 5.51 -8.85
N VAL A 164 3.89 6.36 -9.40
CA VAL A 164 4.21 7.16 -10.58
C VAL A 164 5.34 8.14 -10.29
N LEU A 165 5.25 8.91 -9.21
CA LEU A 165 6.23 9.95 -8.87
C LEU A 165 7.62 9.36 -8.62
N PHE A 166 7.71 8.33 -7.78
CA PHE A 166 8.98 7.68 -7.43
C PHE A 166 9.49 6.74 -8.52
N SER A 167 8.70 6.44 -9.56
CA SER A 167 9.22 5.74 -10.74
C SER A 167 10.16 6.60 -11.57
N ILE A 168 9.92 7.92 -11.60
CA ILE A 168 10.66 8.90 -12.40
C ILE A 168 11.81 9.53 -11.60
N ILE A 169 11.58 9.86 -10.32
CA ILE A 169 12.57 10.51 -9.47
C ILE A 169 13.56 9.46 -8.93
N LYS A 170 14.81 9.51 -9.42
CA LYS A 170 15.89 8.60 -9.02
C LYS A 170 17.17 9.35 -8.64
N PHE A 171 17.83 8.86 -7.60
CA PHE A 171 19.19 9.24 -7.22
C PHE A 171 20.07 7.98 -7.15
N ASP A 172 21.38 8.12 -7.34
CA ASP A 172 22.30 6.98 -7.30
C ASP A 172 22.58 6.49 -5.87
N SER A 173 22.37 7.35 -4.87
CA SER A 173 22.56 7.02 -3.46
C SER A 173 21.26 6.60 -2.79
N LEU A 174 21.31 5.48 -2.07
CA LEU A 174 20.20 4.96 -1.27
C LEU A 174 19.73 5.97 -0.21
N ILE A 175 20.67 6.64 0.45
CA ILE A 175 20.36 7.62 1.51
C ILE A 175 19.65 8.83 0.90
N TYR A 176 20.13 9.35 -0.24
CA TYR A 176 19.48 10.48 -0.92
C TYR A 176 18.09 10.10 -1.41
N ASN A 177 17.91 8.88 -1.96
CA ASN A 177 16.58 8.38 -2.32
C ASN A 177 15.62 8.33 -1.12
N MET A 178 16.09 7.85 0.04
CA MET A 178 15.27 7.79 1.24
C MET A 178 14.88 9.20 1.71
N LEU A 179 15.83 10.12 1.81
CA LEU A 179 15.59 11.49 2.25
C LEU A 179 14.62 12.22 1.32
N VAL A 180 14.78 12.08 0.00
CA VAL A 180 13.87 12.70 -0.98
C VAL A 180 12.47 12.12 -0.88
N ARG A 181 12.33 10.80 -0.70
CA ARG A 181 11.00 10.18 -0.51
C ARG A 181 10.28 10.75 0.71
N VAL A 182 11.00 10.94 1.83
CA VAL A 182 10.43 11.56 3.04
C VAL A 182 10.08 13.03 2.78
N ALA A 183 10.97 13.78 2.14
CA ALA A 183 10.74 15.19 1.82
C ALA A 183 9.55 15.41 0.86
N LEU A 184 9.26 14.43 -0.01
CA LEU A 184 8.16 14.50 -0.98
C LEU A 184 6.81 14.01 -0.43
N ILE A 185 6.72 13.53 0.82
CA ILE A 185 5.44 13.11 1.43
C ILE A 185 4.37 14.22 1.36
N PRO A 186 4.66 15.50 1.69
CA PRO A 186 3.65 16.56 1.61
C PRO A 186 3.17 16.80 0.18
N LEU A 187 4.06 16.70 -0.81
CA LEU A 187 3.72 16.85 -2.23
C LEU A 187 2.77 15.74 -2.68
N VAL A 188 3.08 14.49 -2.34
CA VAL A 188 2.22 13.34 -2.64
C VAL A 188 0.86 13.51 -2.00
N ALA A 189 0.81 13.86 -0.70
CA ALA A 189 -0.46 14.06 0.01
C ALA A 189 -1.31 15.18 -0.61
N GLY A 190 -0.69 16.31 -0.98
CA GLY A 190 -1.37 17.44 -1.64
C GLY A 190 -1.93 17.07 -3.02
N LEU A 191 -1.13 16.38 -3.84
CA LEU A 191 -1.58 15.86 -5.15
C LEU A 191 -2.77 14.91 -5.00
N SER A 192 -2.67 13.96 -4.06
CA SER A 192 -3.74 12.99 -3.81
C SER A 192 -5.02 13.65 -3.30
N TYR A 193 -4.90 14.67 -2.44
CA TYR A 193 -6.04 15.44 -1.96
C TYR A 193 -6.76 16.16 -3.10
N GLU A 194 -6.02 16.86 -3.96
CA GLU A 194 -6.62 17.58 -5.10
C GLU A 194 -7.25 16.62 -6.10
N ILE A 195 -6.64 15.46 -6.37
CA ILE A 195 -7.24 14.43 -7.24
C ILE A 195 -8.62 13.99 -6.71
N ILE A 196 -8.74 13.70 -5.42
CA ILE A 196 -10.00 13.23 -4.83
C ILE A 196 -11.03 14.35 -4.75
N ARG A 197 -10.60 15.55 -4.33
CA ARG A 197 -11.44 16.74 -4.29
C ARG A 197 -12.02 17.06 -5.66
N LEU A 198 -11.21 16.97 -6.72
CA LEU A 198 -11.67 17.19 -8.09
C LEU A 198 -12.58 16.07 -8.57
N SER A 199 -12.30 14.82 -8.19
CA SER A 199 -13.17 13.70 -8.53
C SER A 199 -14.56 13.82 -7.92
N ALA A 200 -14.66 14.30 -6.68
CA ALA A 200 -15.94 14.55 -6.02
C ALA A 200 -16.73 15.70 -6.69
N LYS A 201 -16.05 16.69 -7.28
CA LYS A 201 -16.70 17.79 -8.01
C LYS A 201 -17.12 17.43 -9.43
N LYS A 202 -16.50 16.40 -10.02
CA LYS A 202 -16.68 16.00 -11.43
C LYS A 202 -17.03 14.52 -11.56
N GLU A 203 -17.92 14.01 -10.72
CA GLU A 203 -18.31 12.60 -10.67
C GLU A 203 -18.80 12.04 -12.04
N GLY A 204 -19.30 12.90 -12.93
CA GLY A 204 -19.73 12.52 -14.28
C GLY A 204 -18.63 12.36 -15.33
N SER A 205 -17.37 12.72 -15.03
CA SER A 205 -16.28 12.62 -16.01
C SER A 205 -15.59 11.26 -15.93
N PHE A 206 -15.52 10.57 -17.08
CA PHE A 206 -14.93 9.24 -17.22
C PHE A 206 -13.50 9.13 -16.62
N ILE A 207 -12.69 10.18 -16.82
CA ILE A 207 -11.30 10.22 -16.34
C ILE A 207 -11.24 10.18 -14.82
N PHE A 208 -12.05 11.00 -14.15
CA PHE A 208 -12.06 11.06 -12.69
C PHE A 208 -12.58 9.77 -12.07
N ARG A 209 -13.63 9.19 -12.68
CA ARG A 209 -14.15 7.89 -12.27
C ARG A 209 -13.09 6.80 -12.34
N LEU A 210 -12.29 6.76 -13.42
CA LEU A 210 -11.20 5.80 -13.58
C LEU A 210 -10.11 5.94 -12.52
N ILE A 211 -9.76 7.17 -12.15
CA ILE A 211 -8.73 7.45 -11.14
C ILE A 211 -9.19 7.03 -9.73
N THR A 212 -10.46 7.24 -9.38
CA THR A 212 -11.00 6.85 -8.07
C THR A 212 -11.44 5.40 -7.96
N LEU A 213 -11.60 4.72 -9.10
CA LEU A 213 -12.08 3.34 -9.16
C LEU A 213 -11.25 2.36 -8.30
N PRO A 214 -9.91 2.41 -8.29
CA PRO A 214 -9.11 1.54 -7.45
C PRO A 214 -9.37 1.75 -5.94
N GLY A 215 -9.65 3.00 -5.53
CA GLY A 215 -10.05 3.33 -4.17
C GLY A 215 -11.37 2.69 -3.78
N VAL A 216 -12.37 2.81 -4.66
CA VAL A 216 -13.69 2.19 -4.47
C VAL A 216 -13.60 0.65 -4.45
N TRP A 217 -12.71 0.06 -5.25
CA TRP A 217 -12.45 -1.38 -5.20
C TRP A 217 -11.86 -1.82 -3.88
N LEU A 218 -10.92 -1.06 -3.29
CA LEU A 218 -10.39 -1.37 -1.97
C LEU A 218 -11.50 -1.39 -0.92
N GLN A 219 -12.50 -0.51 -1.04
CA GLN A 219 -13.66 -0.50 -0.14
C GLN A 219 -14.46 -1.80 -0.16
N ASN A 220 -14.40 -2.60 -1.24
CA ASN A 220 -14.98 -3.95 -1.23
C ASN A 220 -14.35 -4.89 -0.20
N ILE A 221 -13.12 -4.61 0.20
CA ILE A 221 -12.41 -5.32 1.24
C ILE A 221 -12.61 -4.62 2.59
N THR A 222 -12.45 -3.30 2.63
CA THR A 222 -12.36 -2.51 3.88
C THR A 222 -13.70 -1.98 4.41
N THR A 223 -14.82 -2.31 3.78
CA THR A 223 -16.17 -2.09 4.32
C THR A 223 -16.97 -3.38 4.24
N LYS A 224 -17.85 -3.61 5.21
CA LYS A 224 -18.75 -4.76 5.30
C LYS A 224 -20.15 -4.28 5.66
N GLU A 225 -21.14 -5.14 5.41
CA GLU A 225 -22.52 -4.83 5.78
C GLU A 225 -22.66 -4.76 7.31
N PRO A 226 -23.09 -3.62 7.86
CA PRO A 226 -23.27 -3.46 9.30
C PRO A 226 -24.58 -4.08 9.80
N ASP A 227 -24.61 -4.37 11.09
CA ASP A 227 -25.87 -4.60 11.80
C ASP A 227 -26.55 -3.28 12.23
N ASP A 228 -27.78 -3.40 12.72
CA ASP A 228 -28.61 -2.25 13.08
C ASP A 228 -28.02 -1.45 14.26
N GLN A 229 -27.39 -2.11 15.21
CA GLN A 229 -26.75 -1.44 16.35
C GLN A 229 -25.55 -0.60 15.90
N GLN A 230 -24.80 -1.08 14.91
CA GLN A 230 -23.71 -0.30 14.32
C GLN A 230 -24.23 0.91 13.55
N LEU A 231 -25.35 0.77 12.85
CA LEU A 231 -26.02 1.91 12.20
C LEU A 231 -26.50 2.94 13.22
N GLU A 232 -27.11 2.51 14.33
CA GLU A 232 -27.51 3.41 15.41
C GLU A 232 -26.32 4.20 15.98
N VAL A 233 -25.21 3.50 16.26
CA VAL A 233 -23.98 4.14 16.75
C VAL A 233 -23.42 5.13 15.74
N ALA A 234 -23.39 4.78 14.44
CA ALA A 234 -22.89 5.66 13.40
C ALA A 234 -23.79 6.89 13.21
N ILE A 235 -25.12 6.70 13.26
CA ILE A 235 -26.11 7.78 13.23
C ILE A 235 -25.90 8.75 14.39
N GLU A 236 -25.76 8.23 15.61
CA GLU A 236 -25.59 9.08 16.79
C GLU A 236 -24.25 9.82 16.74
N ALA A 237 -23.18 9.13 16.35
CA ALA A 237 -21.87 9.75 16.15
C ALA A 237 -21.91 10.89 15.12
N LEU A 238 -22.61 10.70 13.98
CA LEU A 238 -22.78 11.75 12.98
C LEU A 238 -23.60 12.92 13.53
N LYS A 239 -24.70 12.67 14.24
CA LYS A 239 -25.51 13.73 14.86
C LYS A 239 -24.69 14.58 15.83
N GLU A 240 -23.89 13.95 16.69
CA GLU A 240 -23.01 14.68 17.61
C GLU A 240 -21.94 15.48 16.85
N SER A 241 -21.36 14.92 15.80
CA SER A 241 -20.40 15.64 14.95
C SER A 241 -21.02 16.88 14.31
N LEU A 242 -22.24 16.78 13.78
CA LEU A 242 -22.93 17.88 13.12
C LEU A 242 -23.29 19.03 14.08
N LYS A 243 -23.48 18.76 15.38
CA LYS A 243 -23.70 19.82 16.38
C LYS A 243 -22.48 20.74 16.54
N LEU A 244 -21.28 20.24 16.24
CA LEU A 244 -20.03 20.97 16.33
C LEU A 244 -19.69 21.71 15.03
N GLU A 245 -20.40 21.43 13.94
CA GLU A 245 -20.23 22.20 12.72
C GLU A 245 -20.79 23.61 12.93
N PRO A 246 -20.05 24.66 12.50
CA PRO A 246 -20.58 26.01 12.50
C PRO A 246 -21.88 26.02 11.70
N GLN A 247 -23.00 26.22 12.38
CA GLN A 247 -24.27 26.46 11.72
C GLN A 247 -24.05 27.63 10.75
N PRO A 248 -24.43 27.52 9.48
CA PRO A 248 -24.43 28.68 8.59
C PRO A 248 -25.21 29.76 9.32
N GLU A 249 -24.56 30.88 9.60
CA GLU A 249 -25.18 32.04 10.23
C GLU A 249 -26.49 32.28 9.48
N ALA A 250 -27.63 32.09 10.16
CA ALA A 250 -28.95 32.22 9.57
C ALA A 250 -28.93 33.51 8.77
N ALA A 251 -29.04 33.37 7.44
CA ALA A 251 -28.87 34.47 6.50
C ALA A 251 -29.49 35.72 7.10
N ALA A 252 -28.63 36.68 7.46
CA ALA A 252 -29.06 37.92 8.09
C ALA A 252 -30.28 38.41 7.33
N ALA A 253 -31.41 38.53 8.04
CA ALA A 253 -32.67 38.96 7.48
C ALA A 253 -32.39 40.15 6.54
N PRO A 254 -32.93 40.16 5.31
CA PRO A 254 -32.69 41.27 4.40
C PRO A 254 -33.06 42.55 5.14
N LEU A 255 -32.08 43.45 5.27
CA LEU A 255 -32.27 44.75 5.88
C LEU A 255 -33.49 45.40 5.19
N ALA A 256 -34.46 45.77 6.02
CA ALA A 256 -35.74 46.37 5.64
C ALA A 256 -35.57 47.65 4.80
#